data_AF-A0A3B5MRM5-F1
#
_entry.id   AF-A0A3B5MRM5-F1
#
_cell.length_a   1.000
_cell.length_b   1.000
_cell.length_c   1.000
_cell.angle_alpha   90.00
_cell.angle_beta   90.00
_cell.angle_gamma   90.00
#
_symmetry.space_group_name_H-M   'P 1'
#
loop_
_entity.id
_entity.type
_entity.pdbx_description
1 polymer ?
#
loop_
_entity_poly.entity_id
_entity_poly.type
_entity_poly.pdbx_seq_one_letter_code
_entity_poly.pdbx_strand_id
1 'polypeptide(L)'
;MTELEKSMESLITVFHRYAKEGGNKTTLSKKELKKLIENELPNFLTTQKNPDTVSCIIKDLDQNKDDELDFEEFVPFVAGLTIACEKHFALHHEKKGKK
;
A
#
# COMPACT_ATOMS: atom_id res chain seq x y z
N MET A 1 15.19 -4.00 -18.56
CA MET A 1 13.84 -3.68 -18.05
C MET A 1 13.53 -2.21 -18.31
N THR A 2 12.33 -1.98 -18.80
CA THR A 2 11.66 -0.69 -18.92
C THR A 2 11.25 -0.17 -17.53
N GLU A 3 10.90 1.12 -17.42
CA GLU A 3 10.55 1.74 -16.13
C GLU A 3 9.31 1.11 -15.48
N LEU A 4 8.33 0.68 -16.28
CA LEU A 4 7.15 0.00 -15.77
C LEU A 4 7.50 -1.38 -15.21
N GLU A 5 8.32 -2.16 -15.92
CA GLU A 5 8.81 -3.46 -15.44
C GLU A 5 9.58 -3.33 -14.12
N LYS A 6 10.45 -2.32 -14.00
CA LYS A 6 11.17 -2.04 -12.73
C LYS A 6 10.22 -1.65 -11.60
N SER A 7 9.16 -0.91 -11.91
CA SER A 7 8.15 -0.51 -10.91
C SER A 7 7.37 -1.72 -10.40
N MET A 8 6.97 -2.62 -11.30
CA MET A 8 6.33 -3.89 -10.95
C MET A 8 7.27 -4.79 -10.13
N GLU A 9 8.52 -4.92 -10.54
CA GLU A 9 9.53 -5.67 -9.78
C GLU A 9 9.75 -5.08 -8.38
N SER A 10 9.81 -3.76 -8.27
CA SER A 10 9.96 -3.06 -6.99
C SER A 10 8.78 -3.32 -6.07
N LEU A 11 7.55 -3.26 -6.60
CA LEU A 11 6.32 -3.55 -5.84
C LEU A 11 6.34 -4.98 -5.27
N ILE A 12 6.64 -5.97 -6.11
CA ILE A 12 6.75 -7.39 -5.73
C ILE A 12 7.83 -7.57 -4.66
N THR A 13 8.99 -6.94 -4.86
CA THR A 13 10.13 -7.01 -3.94
C THR A 13 9.78 -6.44 -2.58
N VAL A 14 9.08 -5.30 -2.53
CA VAL A 14 8.63 -4.68 -1.28
C VAL A 14 7.65 -5.60 -0.55
N PHE A 15 6.63 -6.12 -1.23
CA PHE A 15 5.68 -7.05 -0.61
C PHE A 15 6.38 -8.23 0.05
N HIS A 16 7.23 -8.95 -0.70
CA HIS A 16 7.95 -10.11 -0.17
C HIS A 16 9.04 -9.75 0.84
N ARG A 17 9.49 -8.50 0.92
CA ARG A 17 10.41 -8.06 1.99
C ARG A 17 9.73 -8.11 3.35
N TYR A 18 8.48 -7.65 3.42
CA TYR A 18 7.73 -7.58 4.68
C TYR A 18 7.01 -8.88 5.02
N ALA A 19 6.51 -9.64 4.03
CA ALA A 19 5.89 -10.95 4.24
C ALA A 19 6.85 -12.01 4.83
N LYS A 20 8.17 -11.79 4.78
CA LYS A 20 9.16 -12.77 5.26
C LYS A 20 9.37 -12.74 6.77
N GLU A 21 8.83 -11.77 7.50
CA GLU A 21 9.17 -11.56 8.92
C GLU A 21 8.38 -12.49 9.87
N GLY A 22 7.18 -12.94 9.49
CA GLY A 22 6.27 -13.74 10.30
C GLY A 22 6.31 -15.25 10.06
N GLY A 23 7.14 -15.73 9.12
CA GLY A 23 7.29 -17.15 8.78
C GLY A 23 6.44 -17.61 7.58
N ASN A 24 5.33 -16.92 7.28
CA ASN A 24 4.53 -17.14 6.06
C ASN A 24 4.96 -16.17 4.95
N LYS A 25 5.78 -16.62 4.00
CA LYS A 25 6.45 -15.75 3.01
C LYS A 25 5.56 -15.22 1.89
N THR A 26 4.28 -15.59 1.89
CA THR A 26 3.35 -15.30 0.80
C THR A 26 2.24 -14.32 1.18
N THR A 27 2.10 -13.97 2.45
CA THR A 27 1.05 -13.10 2.97
C THR A 27 1.63 -12.04 3.90
N LEU A 28 0.88 -10.96 4.12
CA LEU A 28 1.18 -9.94 5.11
C LEU A 28 0.20 -10.04 6.27
N SER A 29 0.70 -10.35 7.45
CA SER A 29 -0.07 -10.19 8.68
C SER A 29 -0.33 -8.70 8.98
N LYS A 30 -1.26 -8.43 9.90
CA LYS A 30 -1.51 -7.06 10.39
C LYS A 30 -0.28 -6.31 10.87
N LYS A 31 0.64 -7.02 11.51
CA LYS A 31 1.88 -6.42 12.01
C LYS A 31 2.84 -6.07 10.87
N GLU A 32 2.95 -6.94 9.87
CA GLU A 32 3.82 -6.73 8.72
C GLU A 32 3.29 -5.63 7.80
N LEU A 33 1.97 -5.61 7.54
CA LEU A 33 1.33 -4.52 6.80
C LEU A 33 1.56 -3.17 7.49
N LYS A 34 1.39 -3.11 8.83
CA LYS A 34 1.67 -1.89 9.59
C LYS A 34 3.10 -1.41 9.36
N LYS A 35 4.08 -2.31 9.45
CA LYS A 35 5.50 -1.99 9.25
C LYS A 35 5.79 -1.54 7.82
N LEU A 36 5.20 -2.19 6.83
CA LEU A 36 5.30 -1.81 5.42
C LEU A 36 4.81 -0.37 5.23
N ILE A 37 3.63 -0.04 5.75
CA ILE A 37 3.07 1.30 5.61
C ILE A 37 3.92 2.34 6.35
N GLU A 38 4.39 2.04 7.57
CA GLU A 38 5.24 2.96 8.34
C GLU A 38 6.56 3.29 7.63
N ASN A 39 7.16 2.31 6.94
CA ASN A 39 8.47 2.47 6.32
C ASN A 39 8.40 2.96 4.87
N GLU A 40 7.50 2.40 4.06
CA GLU A 40 7.42 2.68 2.63
C GLU A 40 6.44 3.84 2.32
N LEU A 41 5.48 4.09 3.24
CA LEU A 41 4.44 5.10 3.09
C LEU A 41 4.35 6.03 4.33
N PRO A 42 5.45 6.63 4.81
CA PRO A 42 5.48 7.38 6.07
C PRO A 42 4.48 8.55 6.10
N ASN A 43 4.20 9.17 4.96
CA ASN A 43 3.23 10.26 4.85
C ASN A 43 1.76 9.79 4.83
N PHE A 44 1.52 8.51 4.59
CA PHE A 44 0.16 7.96 4.60
C PHE A 44 -0.37 7.94 6.04
N LEU A 45 0.38 7.38 6.99
CA LEU A 45 -0.08 7.28 8.38
C LEU A 45 -0.11 8.63 9.11
N THR A 46 0.73 9.59 8.76
CA THR A 46 0.68 10.93 9.38
C THR A 46 -0.63 11.66 9.10
N THR A 47 -1.32 11.32 8.01
CA THR A 47 -2.66 11.86 7.70
C THR A 47 -3.79 11.08 8.37
N GLN A 48 -3.53 9.87 8.85
CA GLN A 48 -4.52 8.98 9.44
C GLN A 48 -4.50 9.11 10.97
N LYS A 49 -5.53 9.76 11.53
CA LYS A 49 -5.66 9.95 12.99
C LYS A 49 -6.19 8.71 13.73
N ASN A 50 -6.62 7.68 12.99
CA ASN A 50 -7.25 6.50 13.57
C ASN A 50 -6.21 5.39 13.83
N PRO A 51 -5.99 4.98 15.10
CA PRO A 51 -5.07 3.88 15.42
C PRO A 51 -5.46 2.54 14.79
N ASP A 52 -6.74 2.38 14.41
CA ASP A 52 -7.28 1.15 13.83
C ASP A 52 -7.23 1.12 12.29
N THR A 53 -6.65 2.13 11.65
CA THR A 53 -6.61 2.25 10.17
C THR A 53 -6.10 0.98 9.49
N VAL A 54 -4.99 0.41 9.99
CA VAL A 54 -4.41 -0.83 9.43
C VAL A 54 -5.37 -2.01 9.58
N SER A 55 -6.12 -2.07 10.67
CA SER A 55 -7.11 -3.12 10.90
C SER A 55 -8.30 -3.00 9.95
N CYS A 56 -8.75 -1.77 9.65
CA CYS A 56 -9.79 -1.54 8.66
C CYS A 56 -9.30 -1.95 7.26
N ILE A 57 -8.08 -1.55 6.87
CA ILE A 57 -7.50 -1.90 5.57
C ILE A 57 -7.50 -3.41 5.34
N ILE A 58 -7.06 -4.20 6.33
CA ILE A 58 -7.05 -5.66 6.19
C ILE A 58 -8.48 -6.18 6.03
N LYS A 59 -9.40 -5.77 6.90
CA LYS A 59 -10.81 -6.21 6.80
C LYS A 59 -11.48 -5.87 5.47
N ASP A 60 -11.08 -4.76 4.86
CA ASP A 60 -11.66 -4.31 3.59
C ASP A 60 -11.07 -5.05 2.38
N LEU A 61 -9.86 -5.60 2.51
CA LEU A 61 -9.10 -6.22 1.41
C LEU A 61 -8.96 -7.73 1.50
N ASP A 62 -9.04 -8.29 2.71
CA ASP A 62 -9.01 -9.72 3.01
C ASP A 62 -10.32 -10.37 2.54
N GLN A 63 -10.30 -10.89 1.32
CA GLN A 63 -11.46 -11.49 0.67
C GLN A 63 -11.65 -12.93 1.13
N ASN A 64 -10.55 -13.63 1.38
CA ASN A 64 -10.53 -15.03 1.77
C ASN A 64 -10.84 -15.23 3.28
N LYS A 65 -10.75 -14.15 4.08
CA LYS A 65 -11.02 -14.05 5.52
C LYS A 65 -10.03 -14.83 6.39
N ASP A 66 -8.75 -14.80 6.03
CA ASP A 66 -7.67 -15.44 6.79
C ASP A 66 -6.93 -14.49 7.75
N ASP A 67 -7.39 -13.23 7.86
CA ASP A 67 -6.78 -12.14 8.64
C ASP A 67 -5.36 -11.75 8.18
N GLU A 68 -4.93 -12.21 7.01
CA GLU A 68 -3.71 -11.82 6.31
C GLU A 68 -4.05 -11.18 4.94
N LEU A 69 -3.04 -10.69 4.22
CA LEU A 69 -3.21 -10.22 2.84
C LEU A 69 -2.21 -10.93 1.93
N ASP A 70 -2.70 -11.69 0.97
CA ASP A 70 -1.84 -12.18 -0.11
C ASP A 70 -1.49 -11.06 -1.12
N PHE A 71 -0.70 -11.40 -2.14
CA PHE A 71 -0.30 -10.40 -3.13
C PHE A 71 -1.49 -9.88 -3.96
N GLU A 72 -2.47 -10.72 -4.26
CA GLU A 72 -3.65 -10.32 -5.04
C GLU A 72 -4.55 -9.37 -4.24
N GLU A 73 -4.66 -9.58 -2.92
CA GLU A 73 -5.39 -8.71 -2.00
C GLU A 73 -4.63 -7.41 -1.67
N PHE A 74 -3.30 -7.44 -1.71
CA PHE A 74 -2.44 -6.28 -1.51
C PHE A 74 -2.40 -5.32 -2.70
N VAL A 75 -2.42 -5.82 -3.95
CA VAL A 75 -2.33 -4.94 -5.15
C VAL A 75 -3.43 -3.85 -5.19
N PRO A 76 -4.72 -4.14 -4.90
CA PRO A 76 -5.78 -3.14 -4.80
C PRO A 76 -5.48 -2.00 -3.82
N PHE A 77 -4.80 -2.29 -2.70
CA PHE A 77 -4.37 -1.27 -1.75
C PHE A 77 -3.47 -0.22 -2.43
N VAL A 78 -2.40 -0.69 -3.07
CA VAL A 78 -1.42 0.19 -3.73
C VAL A 78 -2.02 0.90 -4.94
N ALA A 79 -2.88 0.21 -5.70
CA ALA A 79 -3.63 0.83 -6.80
C ALA A 79 -4.52 1.97 -6.28
N GLY A 80 -5.27 1.75 -5.20
CA GLY A 80 -6.11 2.77 -4.57
C GLY A 80 -5.32 4.00 -4.12
N LEU A 81 -4.17 3.80 -3.48
CA LEU A 81 -3.27 4.89 -3.09
C LEU A 81 -2.71 5.64 -4.29
N THR A 82 -2.30 4.92 -5.34
CA THR A 82 -1.75 5.52 -6.56
C THR A 82 -2.79 6.41 -7.24
N ILE A 83 -4.04 5.94 -7.34
CA ILE A 83 -5.17 6.73 -7.88
C ILE A 83 -5.46 7.95 -7.01
N ALA A 84 -5.42 7.81 -5.68
CA ALA A 84 -5.62 8.95 -4.78
C ALA A 84 -4.52 10.01 -4.93
N CYS A 85 -3.26 9.58 -5.06
CA CYS A 85 -2.12 10.45 -5.31
C CYS A 85 -2.20 11.14 -6.67
N GLU A 86 -2.62 10.43 -7.73
CA GLU A 86 -2.84 10.99 -9.07
C GLU A 86 -3.91 12.08 -9.05
N LYS A 87 -5.06 11.83 -8.40
CA LYS A 87 -6.12 12.84 -8.23
C LYS A 87 -5.61 14.08 -7.49
N HIS A 88 -4.82 13.89 -6.44
CA HIS A 88 -4.21 14.99 -5.70
C HIS A 88 -3.23 15.78 -6.58
N PHE A 89 -2.40 15.07 -7.36
CA PHE A 89 -1.45 15.68 -8.29
C PHE A 89 -2.17 16.51 -9.37
N ALA A 90 -3.21 15.96 -10.00
CA ALA A 90 -4.03 16.64 -11.01
C ALA A 90 -4.67 17.94 -10.44
N LEU A 91 -5.28 17.87 -9.26
CA LEU A 91 -5.92 19.02 -8.58
C LEU A 91 -4.93 20.14 -8.24
N HIS A 92 -3.67 19.81 -7.95
CA HIS A 92 -2.64 20.79 -7.61
C HIS A 92 -1.92 21.36 -8.86
N HIS A 93 -1.91 20.62 -9.97
CA HIS A 93 -1.36 21.11 -11.24
C HIS A 93 -2.33 22.06 -11.99
N GLU A 94 -3.65 21.91 -11.85
CA GLU A 94 -4.60 22.86 -12.43
C GLU A 94 -4.56 24.26 -11.76
N LYS A 95 -4.17 24.34 -10.48
CA LYS A 95 -4.07 25.63 -9.76
C LYS A 95 -2.86 26.47 -10.14
N LYS A 96 -1.85 25.90 -10.80
CA LYS A 96 -0.66 26.63 -11.27
C LYS A 96 -0.82 27.25 -12.67
N GLY A 97 -1.90 26.95 -13.40
CA GLY A 97 -2.20 27.53 -14.72
C GLY A 97 -3.09 28.79 -14.71
N LYS A 98 -3.48 29.31 -13.53
CA LYS A 98 -4.30 30.53 -13.37
C LYS A 98 -3.55 31.66 -12.65
N LYS A 99 -2.31 31.93 -13.04
CA LYS A 99 -1.61 33.18 -12.73
C LYS A 99 -1.02 33.76 -13.99
#